data_AF-A0A0D3F0A9-F1
#
_entry.id   AF-A0A0D3F0A9-F1
#
_cell.length_a   1.000
_cell.length_b   1.000
_cell.length_c   1.000
_cell.angle_alpha   90.00
_cell.angle_beta   90.00
_cell.angle_gamma   90.00
#
_symmetry.space_group_name_H-M   'P 1'
#
loop_
_entity.id
_entity.type
_entity.pdbx_description
1 polymer ?
#
loop_
_entity_poly.entity_id
_entity_poly.type
_entity_poly.pdbx_seq_one_letter_code
_entity_poly.pdbx_strand_id
1 'polypeptide(L)'
;MTFRPSGTPGTGTVMWMDFMRRNDDKIVTVDQTGRAILYDPVTHTVRALPTMVTPKSWNLSLAVGDDLYVMETIPWPDKDGSGKCRRSVIEALIHCEERRPNPNPNGGIWKEGDDCFWRPLPPPPCVHAAGYRGLGAGEICGYAAVGNSHILVSTMSYGTYSFDTASSAWRKAGDWKLPFLGRAEYVPEHGIWFGFSAVDDGVLGAWDLSSTVKQQQQQPPLVVHSGCDGFTVPEAHVSHVIHLGAGKLCIAKLFMVDRRETLSKSCSVSEGGDKNFTMLTGVEVVRGCSDKLHIIKHKSCRYSFGEHDTPVSVL
;
A
#
# COMPACT_ATOMS: atom_id res chain seq x y z
N MET A 1 9.18 -20.21 -2.82
CA MET A 1 7.77 -20.51 -2.51
C MET A 1 6.91 -19.70 -3.47
N THR A 2 6.06 -20.34 -4.26
CA THR A 2 5.21 -19.66 -5.24
C THR A 2 3.83 -19.49 -4.61
N PHE A 3 3.45 -18.25 -4.27
CA PHE A 3 2.11 -17.94 -3.80
C PHE A 3 1.19 -17.90 -5.01
N ARG A 4 0.22 -18.81 -5.08
CA ARG A 4 -0.85 -18.72 -6.08
C ARG A 4 -2.01 -17.97 -5.44
N PRO A 5 -2.47 -16.82 -6.00
CA PRO A 5 -3.74 -16.28 -5.60
C PRO A 5 -4.81 -17.34 -5.88
N SER A 6 -5.75 -17.50 -4.97
CA SER A 6 -6.87 -18.44 -5.18
C SER A 6 -7.89 -17.77 -6.10
N GLY A 7 -7.59 -17.82 -7.40
CA GLY A 7 -8.53 -17.61 -8.49
C GLY A 7 -8.82 -18.96 -9.15
N THR A 8 -10.07 -19.17 -9.57
CA THR A 8 -10.43 -20.26 -10.46
C THR A 8 -9.60 -20.17 -11.74
N PRO A 9 -8.95 -21.26 -12.18
CA PRO A 9 -8.29 -21.27 -13.48
C PRO A 9 -9.33 -20.96 -14.56
N GLY A 10 -9.16 -19.89 -15.33
CA GLY A 10 -9.99 -19.57 -16.50
C GLY A 10 -10.79 -18.27 -16.45
N THR A 11 -10.80 -17.52 -15.33
CA THR A 11 -11.31 -16.14 -15.34
C THR A 11 -10.12 -15.21 -15.31
N GLY A 12 -9.83 -14.50 -16.40
CA GLY A 12 -8.71 -13.55 -16.54
C GLY A 12 -8.79 -12.32 -15.63
N THR A 13 -9.36 -12.44 -14.44
CA THR A 13 -9.41 -11.40 -13.42
C THR A 13 -8.09 -11.41 -12.66
N VAL A 14 -7.23 -10.43 -12.94
CA VAL A 14 -6.01 -10.19 -12.15
C VAL A 14 -6.41 -9.97 -10.70
N MET A 15 -6.02 -10.89 -9.81
CA MET A 15 -6.24 -10.79 -8.38
C MET A 15 -5.12 -9.93 -7.78
N TRP A 16 -5.46 -8.75 -7.26
CA TRP A 16 -4.48 -7.92 -6.55
C TRP A 16 -4.22 -8.46 -5.15
N MET A 17 -2.95 -8.49 -4.78
CA MET A 17 -2.48 -8.99 -3.50
C MET A 17 -1.30 -8.15 -3.05
N ASP A 18 -1.45 -7.53 -1.88
CA ASP A 18 -0.40 -6.68 -1.32
C ASP A 18 0.40 -7.44 -0.27
N PHE A 19 1.68 -7.11 -0.14
CA PHE A 19 2.58 -7.69 0.86
C PHE A 19 3.15 -6.59 1.75
N MET A 20 3.11 -6.82 3.06
CA MET A 20 3.63 -5.90 4.06
C MET A 20 4.46 -6.65 5.09
N ARG A 21 5.62 -6.08 5.41
CA ARG A 21 6.44 -6.52 6.54
C ARG A 21 5.96 -5.79 7.79
N ARG A 22 5.70 -6.54 8.86
CA ARG A 22 5.38 -6.03 10.20
C ARG A 22 6.65 -5.72 11.00
N ASN A 23 6.50 -5.06 12.13
CA ASN A 23 7.61 -4.82 13.06
C ASN A 23 8.19 -6.12 13.65
N ASP A 24 7.39 -7.18 13.77
CA ASP A 24 7.84 -8.51 14.16
C ASP A 24 8.46 -9.35 13.02
N ASP A 25 8.84 -8.71 11.91
CA ASP A 25 9.44 -9.30 10.71
C ASP A 25 8.58 -10.32 9.96
N LYS A 26 7.35 -10.56 10.40
CA LYS A 26 6.41 -11.40 9.68
C LYS A 26 5.86 -10.67 8.46
N ILE A 27 5.53 -11.43 7.43
CA ILE A 27 4.95 -10.91 6.20
C ILE A 27 3.45 -11.17 6.24
N VAL A 28 2.66 -10.11 6.20
CA VAL A 28 1.22 -10.22 5.98
C VAL A 28 0.92 -9.91 4.54
N THR A 29 -0.06 -10.62 4.00
CA THR A 29 -0.61 -10.29 2.71
C THR A 29 -2.13 -10.37 2.75
N VAL A 30 -2.76 -9.47 2.01
CA VAL A 30 -4.21 -9.35 1.90
C VAL A 30 -4.58 -9.27 0.42
N ASP A 31 -5.60 -10.02 0.02
CA ASP A 31 -6.16 -9.93 -1.32
C ASP A 31 -7.41 -9.03 -1.37
N GLN A 32 -7.83 -8.66 -2.57
CA GLN A 32 -9.03 -7.85 -2.82
C GLN A 32 -10.35 -8.48 -2.31
N THR A 33 -10.37 -9.81 -2.08
CA THR A 33 -11.52 -10.51 -1.51
C THR A 33 -11.57 -10.44 0.01
N GLY A 34 -10.54 -9.86 0.64
CA GLY A 34 -10.43 -9.73 2.08
C GLY A 34 -9.79 -10.93 2.77
N ARG A 35 -9.24 -11.90 2.02
CA ARG A 35 -8.48 -12.99 2.61
C ARG A 35 -7.09 -12.49 2.97
N ALA A 36 -6.65 -12.81 4.18
CA ALA A 36 -5.33 -12.46 4.64
C ALA A 36 -4.57 -13.71 5.13
N ILE A 37 -3.27 -13.75 4.87
CA ILE A 37 -2.37 -14.78 5.40
C ILE A 37 -1.15 -14.11 6.04
N LEU A 38 -0.61 -14.77 7.06
CA LEU A 38 0.61 -14.41 7.75
C LEU A 38 1.67 -15.46 7.44
N TYR A 39 2.83 -15.02 6.98
CA TYR A 39 4.02 -15.84 6.80
C TYR A 39 5.07 -15.47 7.85
N ASP A 40 5.52 -16.46 8.61
CA ASP A 40 6.63 -16.33 9.55
C ASP A 40 7.92 -16.84 8.89
N PRO A 41 8.90 -15.94 8.61
CA PRO A 41 10.15 -16.33 7.98
C PRO A 41 11.06 -17.15 8.88
N VAL A 42 10.91 -17.08 10.21
CA VAL A 42 11.76 -17.82 11.17
C VAL A 42 11.31 -19.27 11.26
N THR A 43 10.00 -19.49 11.36
CA THR A 43 9.43 -20.85 11.46
C THR A 43 9.05 -21.46 10.12
N HIS A 44 9.12 -20.67 9.03
CA HIS A 44 8.65 -21.05 7.69
C HIS A 44 7.18 -21.50 7.66
N THR A 45 6.36 -20.93 8.53
CA THR A 45 4.95 -21.28 8.64
C THR A 45 4.06 -20.26 7.94
N VAL A 46 2.93 -20.74 7.40
CA VAL A 46 1.86 -19.91 6.85
C VAL A 46 0.61 -20.14 7.68
N ARG A 47 0.00 -19.06 8.16
CA ARG A 47 -1.25 -19.08 8.91
C ARG A 47 -2.29 -18.24 8.19
N ALA A 48 -3.50 -18.77 8.03
CA ALA A 48 -4.64 -17.97 7.59
C ALA A 48 -5.06 -17.02 8.72
N LEU A 49 -5.26 -15.75 8.37
CA LEU A 49 -5.82 -14.75 9.28
C LEU A 49 -7.33 -14.67 9.07
N PRO A 50 -8.09 -14.08 10.01
CA PRO A 50 -9.51 -13.83 9.81
C PRO A 50 -9.75 -13.08 8.49
N THR A 51 -10.89 -13.33 7.86
CA THR A 51 -11.30 -12.61 6.64
C THR A 51 -11.80 -11.22 7.01
N MET A 52 -11.41 -10.23 6.20
CA MET A 52 -11.89 -8.85 6.30
C MET A 52 -13.41 -8.79 6.22
N VAL A 53 -14.04 -7.89 6.98
CA VAL A 53 -15.51 -7.81 7.08
C VAL A 53 -16.11 -7.34 5.76
N THR A 54 -15.43 -6.40 5.09
CA THR A 54 -15.88 -5.88 3.81
C THR A 54 -14.80 -5.95 2.74
N PRO A 55 -14.99 -6.75 1.66
CA PRO A 55 -14.08 -6.76 0.51
C PRO A 55 -13.93 -5.35 -0.08
N LYS A 56 -12.70 -4.98 -0.43
CA LYS A 56 -12.31 -3.66 -0.93
C LYS A 56 -11.85 -3.77 -2.37
N SER A 57 -12.52 -3.06 -3.27
CA SER A 57 -12.08 -2.91 -4.66
C SER A 57 -10.98 -1.85 -4.73
N TRP A 58 -9.81 -2.20 -5.30
CA TRP A 58 -8.61 -1.36 -5.32
C TRP A 58 -8.22 -0.89 -3.91
N ASN A 59 -7.56 -1.80 -3.18
CA ASN A 59 -7.11 -1.54 -1.83
C ASN A 59 -5.68 -0.95 -1.83
N LEU A 60 -5.43 -0.16 -0.80
CA LEU A 60 -4.13 0.29 -0.38
C LEU A 60 -3.88 -0.32 1.00
N SER A 61 -2.67 -0.81 1.21
CA SER A 61 -2.35 -1.51 2.45
C SER A 61 -0.99 -1.12 3.01
N LEU A 62 -0.92 -1.06 4.34
CA LEU A 62 0.29 -0.75 5.07
C LEU A 62 0.30 -1.40 6.46
N ALA A 63 1.48 -1.75 6.94
CA ALA A 63 1.69 -2.13 8.33
C ALA A 63 2.01 -0.89 9.17
N VAL A 64 1.45 -0.83 10.39
CA VAL A 64 1.82 0.15 11.42
C VAL A 64 2.01 -0.61 12.71
N GLY A 65 3.26 -0.72 13.17
CA GLY A 65 3.55 -1.63 14.26
C GLY A 65 3.34 -3.09 13.84
N ASP A 66 2.55 -3.81 14.62
CA ASP A 66 2.14 -5.18 14.35
C ASP A 66 0.76 -5.27 13.68
N ASP A 67 0.08 -4.13 13.54
CA ASP A 67 -1.24 -4.02 12.95
C ASP A 67 -1.15 -3.78 11.44
N LEU A 68 -2.18 -4.23 10.72
CA LEU A 68 -2.34 -4.02 9.29
C LEU A 68 -3.54 -3.09 9.04
N TYR A 69 -3.37 -2.09 8.19
CA TYR A 69 -4.42 -1.17 7.76
C TYR A 69 -4.67 -1.34 6.28
N VAL A 70 -5.94 -1.52 5.90
CA VAL A 70 -6.39 -1.67 4.53
C VAL A 70 -7.47 -0.62 4.25
N MET A 71 -7.26 0.19 3.22
CA MET A 71 -8.17 1.27 2.83
C MET A 71 -8.50 1.18 1.34
N GLU A 72 -9.69 1.60 0.93
CA GLU A 72 -9.98 1.77 -0.50
C GLU A 72 -9.27 3.02 -1.04
N THR A 73 -8.78 2.94 -2.28
CA THR A 73 -8.13 4.08 -2.96
C THR A 73 -9.08 5.29 -3.07
N ILE A 74 -10.39 5.07 -3.17
CA ILE A 74 -11.40 6.13 -3.23
C ILE A 74 -12.24 6.09 -1.97
N PRO A 75 -12.01 7.00 -1.00
CA PRO A 75 -12.78 6.99 0.22
C PRO A 75 -14.20 7.50 -0.01
N TRP A 76 -15.17 6.80 0.57
CA TRP A 76 -16.58 7.16 0.56
C TRP A 76 -17.10 7.34 1.98
N PRO A 77 -18.17 8.13 2.18
CA PRO A 77 -18.80 8.22 3.49
C PRO A 77 -19.45 6.89 3.87
N ASP A 78 -19.35 6.53 5.15
CA ASP A 78 -19.93 5.29 5.71
C ASP A 78 -21.46 5.23 5.59
N LYS A 79 -22.11 6.39 5.46
CA LYS A 79 -23.55 6.49 5.21
C LYS A 79 -23.75 7.26 3.93
N ASP A 80 -24.53 6.71 3.02
CA ASP A 80 -25.06 7.52 1.93
C ASP A 80 -26.24 8.37 2.43
N GLY A 81 -26.63 9.37 1.67
CA GLY A 81 -27.80 10.22 1.98
C GLY A 81 -29.13 9.46 2.05
N SER A 82 -29.14 8.14 1.79
CA SER A 82 -30.31 7.27 1.94
C SER A 82 -30.38 6.57 3.30
N GLY A 83 -29.39 6.79 4.18
CA GLY A 83 -29.35 6.19 5.52
C GLY A 83 -28.91 4.73 5.53
N LYS A 84 -28.50 4.16 4.40
CA LYS A 84 -27.88 2.82 4.34
C LYS A 84 -26.40 2.94 4.71
N CYS A 85 -25.94 2.06 5.60
CA CYS A 85 -24.51 1.89 5.82
C CYS A 85 -23.86 1.36 4.54
N ARG A 86 -22.94 2.13 3.97
CA ARG A 86 -21.96 1.64 3.00
C ARG A 86 -20.97 0.71 3.71
N ARG A 87 -20.29 -0.10 2.90
CA ARG A 87 -19.15 -0.91 3.34
C ARG A 87 -18.09 0.02 3.94
N SER A 88 -17.48 -0.38 5.05
CA SER A 88 -16.43 0.41 5.69
C SER A 88 -15.24 0.53 4.74
N VAL A 89 -14.83 1.75 4.46
CA VAL A 89 -13.79 2.08 3.48
C VAL A 89 -12.40 1.78 4.02
N ILE A 90 -12.25 1.66 5.35
CA ILE A 90 -11.00 1.37 6.02
C ILE A 90 -11.22 0.30 7.07
N GLU A 91 -10.41 -0.74 7.05
CA GLU A 91 -10.41 -1.77 8.07
C GLU A 91 -8.98 -2.01 8.56
N ALA A 92 -8.84 -2.27 9.86
CA ALA A 92 -7.56 -2.64 10.46
C ALA A 92 -7.63 -4.05 11.04
N LEU A 93 -6.65 -4.87 10.71
CA LEU A 93 -6.41 -6.14 11.37
C LEU A 93 -5.55 -5.85 12.59
N ILE A 94 -6.18 -5.91 13.77
CA ILE A 94 -5.56 -5.58 15.04
C ILE A 94 -5.03 -6.85 15.69
N HIS A 95 -3.77 -6.83 16.11
CA HIS A 95 -3.19 -7.90 16.90
C HIS A 95 -3.50 -7.71 18.38
N CYS A 96 -4.04 -8.74 19.02
CA CYS A 96 -4.32 -8.73 20.45
C CYS A 96 -3.22 -9.49 21.18
N GLU A 97 -2.18 -8.80 21.64
CA GLU A 97 -1.20 -9.40 22.55
C GLU A 97 -1.79 -9.63 23.96
N GLU A 98 -2.70 -8.75 24.40
CA GLU A 98 -3.37 -8.93 25.67
C GLU A 98 -4.61 -9.81 25.49
N ARG A 99 -4.60 -10.99 26.11
CA ARG A 99 -5.78 -11.77 26.54
C ARG A 99 -6.66 -10.91 27.47
N ARG A 100 -7.19 -9.78 27.01
CA ARG A 100 -8.29 -9.13 27.69
C ARG A 100 -9.54 -9.93 27.35
N PRO A 101 -10.29 -10.42 28.35
CA PRO A 101 -11.59 -11.03 28.12
C PRO A 101 -12.58 -9.93 27.76
N ASN A 102 -12.43 -9.32 26.58
CA ASN A 102 -13.45 -8.46 26.02
C ASN A 102 -14.47 -9.38 25.36
N PRO A 103 -15.76 -9.32 25.73
CA PRO A 103 -16.77 -10.14 25.11
C PRO A 103 -16.77 -9.86 23.61
N ASN A 104 -16.78 -10.93 22.83
CA ASN A 104 -17.07 -10.85 21.40
C ASN A 104 -18.30 -9.95 21.20
N PRO A 105 -18.26 -8.95 20.29
CA PRO A 105 -19.43 -8.10 20.01
C PRO A 105 -20.68 -8.91 19.63
N ASN A 106 -20.49 -10.15 19.19
CA ASN A 106 -21.54 -11.09 18.80
C ASN A 106 -21.84 -12.18 19.88
N GLY A 107 -21.31 -12.04 21.10
CA GLY A 107 -21.60 -12.94 22.23
C GLY A 107 -21.00 -14.35 22.15
N GLY A 108 -20.13 -14.64 21.17
CA GLY A 108 -19.48 -15.93 21.02
C GLY A 108 -18.16 -16.06 21.78
N ILE A 109 -17.78 -17.28 22.16
CA ILE A 109 -16.46 -17.59 22.74
C ILE A 109 -15.39 -17.41 21.65
N TRP A 110 -14.31 -16.66 21.95
CA TRP A 110 -13.14 -16.56 21.06
C TRP A 110 -12.59 -17.96 20.80
N LYS A 111 -12.34 -18.31 19.53
CA LYS A 111 -11.70 -19.60 19.24
C LYS A 111 -10.25 -19.53 19.70
N GLU A 112 -9.76 -20.64 20.23
CA GLU A 112 -8.36 -20.79 20.62
C GLU A 112 -7.49 -20.58 19.36
N GLY A 113 -6.78 -19.43 19.29
CA GLY A 113 -5.98 -19.00 18.13
C GLY A 113 -6.41 -17.68 17.45
N ASP A 114 -7.51 -17.04 17.88
CA ASP A 114 -7.94 -15.72 17.38
C ASP A 114 -7.12 -14.58 18.02
N ASP A 115 -5.81 -14.53 17.78
CA ASP A 115 -4.94 -13.44 18.27
C ASP A 115 -5.11 -12.13 17.48
N CYS A 116 -6.08 -12.08 16.57
CA CYS A 116 -6.32 -10.91 15.72
C CYS A 116 -7.76 -10.84 15.25
N PHE A 117 -8.23 -9.62 14.98
CA PHE A 117 -9.57 -9.40 14.42
C PHE A 117 -9.58 -8.16 13.52
N TRP A 118 -10.52 -8.13 12.57
CA TRP A 118 -10.76 -6.97 11.73
C TRP A 118 -11.68 -5.97 12.41
N ARG A 119 -11.26 -4.70 12.41
CA ARG A 119 -11.99 -3.58 12.97
C ARG A 119 -12.27 -2.55 11.89
N PRO A 120 -13.54 -2.20 11.60
CA PRO A 120 -13.85 -1.07 10.73
C PRO A 120 -13.42 0.24 11.37
N LEU A 121 -12.89 1.14 10.55
CA LEU A 121 -12.39 2.45 10.96
C LEU A 121 -13.17 3.56 10.24
N PRO A 122 -13.29 4.75 10.85
CA PRO A 122 -13.95 5.87 10.20
C PRO A 122 -13.18 6.29 8.93
N PRO A 123 -13.87 6.79 7.89
CA PRO A 123 -13.22 7.33 6.70
C PRO A 123 -12.55 8.69 7.00
N PRO A 124 -11.64 9.16 6.13
CA PRO A 124 -11.05 10.48 6.26
C PRO A 124 -12.13 11.59 6.19
N PRO A 125 -12.04 12.67 6.99
CA PRO A 125 -13.08 13.70 7.07
C PRO A 125 -13.44 14.39 5.75
N CYS A 126 -12.55 14.35 4.74
CA CYS A 126 -12.81 14.94 3.42
C CYS A 126 -14.05 14.39 2.74
N VAL A 127 -14.45 13.14 3.01
CA VAL A 127 -15.64 12.51 2.41
C VAL A 127 -16.94 13.24 2.77
N HIS A 128 -16.91 14.07 3.81
CA HIS A 128 -18.04 14.87 4.29
C HIS A 128 -17.95 16.34 3.87
N ALA A 129 -16.94 16.73 3.09
CA ALA A 129 -16.82 18.10 2.59
C ALA A 129 -17.96 18.44 1.61
N ALA A 130 -18.41 19.70 1.62
CA ALA A 130 -19.41 20.17 0.69
C ALA A 130 -18.90 20.02 -0.76
N GLY A 131 -19.69 19.35 -1.61
CA GLY A 131 -19.30 19.08 -3.01
C GLY A 131 -18.21 18.02 -3.16
N TYR A 132 -18.06 17.10 -2.19
CA TYR A 132 -17.12 15.97 -2.29
C TYR A 132 -17.30 15.18 -3.59
N ARG A 133 -16.19 14.94 -4.30
CA ARG A 133 -16.13 14.07 -5.48
C ARG A 133 -15.09 12.99 -5.23
N GLY A 134 -15.51 11.73 -5.13
CA GLY A 134 -14.61 10.60 -4.89
C GLY A 134 -13.62 10.39 -6.04
N LEU A 135 -14.11 9.98 -7.20
CA LEU A 135 -13.25 9.71 -8.36
C LEU A 135 -12.52 10.99 -8.82
N GLY A 136 -11.20 10.90 -8.98
CA GLY A 136 -10.32 11.97 -9.43
C GLY A 136 -9.94 13.02 -8.37
N ALA A 137 -10.85 13.45 -7.49
CA ALA A 137 -10.56 14.50 -6.50
C ALA A 137 -10.33 13.95 -5.08
N GLY A 138 -11.16 12.99 -4.64
CA GLY A 138 -11.09 12.34 -3.35
C GLY A 138 -10.13 11.15 -3.30
N GLU A 139 -9.71 10.68 -4.47
CA GLU A 139 -8.77 9.58 -4.64
C GLU A 139 -7.48 9.80 -3.85
N ILE A 140 -7.05 8.77 -3.12
CA ILE A 140 -5.80 8.74 -2.37
C ILE A 140 -4.65 8.64 -3.36
N CYS A 141 -3.76 9.62 -3.33
CA CYS A 141 -2.61 9.69 -4.22
C CYS A 141 -1.29 9.34 -3.55
N GLY A 142 -1.20 9.48 -2.23
CA GLY A 142 0.02 9.18 -1.48
C GLY A 142 -0.29 8.86 -0.02
N TYR A 143 0.45 7.93 0.58
CA TYR A 143 0.27 7.53 1.97
C TYR A 143 1.54 6.94 2.59
N ALA A 144 1.66 7.01 3.92
CA ALA A 144 2.80 6.46 4.65
C ALA A 144 2.45 6.17 6.11
N ALA A 145 3.07 5.12 6.68
CA ALA A 145 3.12 4.93 8.12
C ALA A 145 4.14 5.90 8.73
N VAL A 146 3.79 6.63 9.79
CA VAL A 146 4.71 7.53 10.50
C VAL A 146 4.86 7.06 11.95
N GLY A 147 6.05 6.54 12.26
CA GLY A 147 6.29 5.82 13.50
C GLY A 147 5.39 4.58 13.62
N ASN A 148 5.02 4.23 14.84
CA ASN A 148 4.16 3.08 15.13
C ASN A 148 2.73 3.50 15.53
N SER A 149 2.33 4.74 15.21
CA SER A 149 1.07 5.27 15.73
C SER A 149 0.26 6.11 14.75
N HIS A 150 0.83 6.53 13.62
CA HIS A 150 0.15 7.42 12.70
C HIS A 150 0.21 6.93 11.26
N ILE A 151 -0.83 7.26 10.50
CA ILE A 151 -0.89 7.07 9.05
C ILE A 151 -1.13 8.44 8.42
N LEU A 152 -0.30 8.83 7.45
CA LEU A 152 -0.57 9.98 6.60
C LEU A 152 -1.24 9.52 5.31
N VAL A 153 -2.29 10.23 4.90
CA VAL A 153 -3.04 9.98 3.67
C VAL A 153 -3.27 11.30 2.96
N SER A 154 -2.79 11.42 1.73
CA SER A 154 -3.00 12.55 0.84
C SER A 154 -4.00 12.19 -0.25
N THR A 155 -4.93 13.10 -0.50
CA THR A 155 -5.89 13.01 -1.60
C THR A 155 -5.48 13.90 -2.78
N MET A 156 -6.05 13.66 -3.96
CA MET A 156 -5.75 14.46 -5.15
C MET A 156 -6.10 15.95 -5.00
N SER A 157 -7.16 16.28 -4.26
CA SER A 157 -7.70 17.65 -4.17
C SER A 157 -8.16 18.12 -2.78
N TYR A 158 -8.20 17.27 -1.75
CA TYR A 158 -8.70 17.63 -0.41
C TYR A 158 -7.61 17.76 0.66
N GLY A 159 -6.33 17.70 0.25
CA GLY A 159 -5.16 17.83 1.12
C GLY A 159 -4.76 16.52 1.80
N THR A 160 -3.98 16.67 2.87
CA THR A 160 -3.39 15.57 3.64
C THR A 160 -4.04 15.45 5.01
N TYR A 161 -4.31 14.21 5.41
CA TYR A 161 -4.91 13.83 6.67
C TYR A 161 -3.97 12.89 7.43
N SER A 162 -4.01 12.97 8.75
CA SER A 162 -3.31 12.06 9.64
C SER A 162 -4.34 11.27 10.45
N PHE A 163 -4.16 9.96 10.49
CA PHE A 163 -4.94 9.04 11.32
C PHE A 163 -4.09 8.59 12.50
N ASP A 164 -4.58 8.84 13.71
CA ASP A 164 -4.00 8.31 14.95
C ASP A 164 -4.60 6.92 15.21
N THR A 165 -3.74 5.91 15.19
CA THR A 165 -4.12 4.50 15.37
C THR A 165 -4.58 4.18 16.80
N ALA A 166 -4.05 4.88 17.80
CA ALA A 166 -4.39 4.66 19.21
C ALA A 166 -5.77 5.24 19.52
N SER A 167 -6.04 6.47 19.08
CA SER A 167 -7.36 7.09 19.28
C SER A 167 -8.38 6.73 18.19
N SER A 168 -7.94 6.05 17.12
CA SER A 168 -8.74 5.76 15.92
C SER A 168 -9.41 7.02 15.34
N ALA A 169 -8.70 8.13 15.32
CA ALA A 169 -9.25 9.44 14.96
C ALA A 169 -8.45 10.10 13.83
N TRP A 170 -9.20 10.77 12.96
CA TRP A 170 -8.63 11.56 11.87
C TRP A 170 -8.45 13.01 12.27
N ARG A 171 -7.44 13.63 11.65
CA ARG A 171 -7.15 15.05 11.74
C ARG A 171 -6.59 15.54 10.41
N LYS A 172 -6.92 16.77 10.02
CA LYS A 172 -6.37 17.36 8.80
C LYS A 172 -4.95 17.85 9.09
N ALA A 173 -3.96 17.31 8.38
CA ALA A 173 -2.57 17.71 8.49
C ALA A 173 -2.33 19.03 7.73
N GLY A 174 -2.95 19.21 6.57
CA GLY A 174 -2.93 20.47 5.85
C GLY A 174 -3.60 20.42 4.47
N ASP A 175 -3.71 21.59 3.84
CA ASP A 175 -4.24 21.78 2.47
C ASP A 175 -3.19 21.52 1.37
N TRP A 176 -2.09 20.88 1.74
CA TRP A 176 -1.02 20.46 0.83
C TRP A 176 -1.08 18.95 0.59
N LYS A 177 -0.39 18.51 -0.46
CA LYS A 177 -0.27 17.08 -0.82
C LYS A 177 1.09 16.53 -0.41
N LEU A 178 1.13 15.23 -0.10
CA LEU A 178 2.40 14.53 0.06
C LEU A 178 3.22 14.67 -1.24
N PRO A 179 4.54 14.85 -1.14
CA PRO A 179 5.42 15.10 -2.30
C PRO A 179 5.74 13.84 -3.12
N PHE A 180 5.03 12.74 -2.86
CA PHE A 180 5.21 11.44 -3.49
C PHE A 180 3.86 10.79 -3.81
N LEU A 181 3.90 9.82 -4.74
CA LEU A 181 2.76 8.98 -5.11
C LEU A 181 2.86 7.58 -4.51
N GLY A 182 1.70 6.99 -4.23
CA GLY A 182 1.60 5.66 -3.63
C GLY A 182 2.15 5.62 -2.21
N ARG A 183 2.71 4.47 -1.83
CA ARG A 183 3.26 4.24 -0.50
C ARG A 183 4.69 4.77 -0.41
N ALA A 184 5.00 5.55 0.62
CA ALA A 184 6.38 5.78 1.02
C ALA A 184 6.80 4.81 2.15
N GLU A 185 7.98 4.22 2.00
CA GLU A 185 8.55 3.21 2.87
C GLU A 185 9.55 3.83 3.85
N TYR A 186 9.39 3.57 5.14
CA TYR A 186 10.32 4.04 6.16
C TYR A 186 11.59 3.17 6.19
N VAL A 187 12.76 3.80 6.20
CA VAL A 187 14.06 3.12 6.34
C VAL A 187 14.69 3.50 7.67
N PRO A 188 14.62 2.65 8.71
CA PRO A 188 15.11 2.94 10.05
C PRO A 188 16.58 3.36 10.10
N GLU A 189 17.43 2.75 9.27
CA GLU A 189 18.87 3.01 9.17
C GLU A 189 19.18 4.44 8.74
N HIS A 190 18.21 5.12 8.12
CA HIS A 190 18.32 6.51 7.71
C HIS A 190 17.28 7.40 8.37
N GLY A 191 16.32 6.87 9.12
CA GLY A 191 15.28 7.65 9.78
C GLY A 191 14.40 8.48 8.83
N ILE A 192 14.28 8.09 7.56
CA ILE A 192 13.65 8.86 6.48
C ILE A 192 12.75 7.93 5.62
N TRP A 193 11.74 8.51 4.96
CA TRP A 193 10.82 7.80 4.08
C TRP A 193 11.24 7.92 2.61
N PHE A 194 11.19 6.80 1.88
CA PHE A 194 11.52 6.71 0.47
C PHE A 194 10.27 6.39 -0.36
N GLY A 195 10.11 7.07 -1.49
CA GLY A 195 8.94 6.91 -2.36
C GLY A 195 9.16 7.55 -3.72
N PHE A 196 8.20 7.42 -4.62
CA PHE A 196 8.29 8.00 -5.96
C PHE A 196 7.75 9.42 -5.98
N SER A 197 8.50 10.34 -6.58
CA SER A 197 8.12 11.75 -6.65
C SER A 197 6.74 11.92 -7.29
N ALA A 198 5.94 12.85 -6.74
CA ALA A 198 4.65 13.18 -7.32
C ALA A 198 4.74 13.93 -8.65
N VAL A 199 5.91 14.46 -8.98
CA VAL A 199 6.19 15.15 -10.25
C VAL A 199 6.59 14.16 -11.34
N ASP A 200 7.32 13.10 -10.97
CA ASP A 200 7.88 12.11 -11.88
C ASP A 200 8.00 10.76 -11.16
N ASP A 201 7.20 9.78 -11.59
CA ASP A 201 7.18 8.44 -11.00
C ASP A 201 8.47 7.63 -11.28
N GLY A 202 9.35 8.14 -12.15
CA GLY A 202 10.69 7.62 -12.39
C GLY A 202 11.76 8.09 -11.41
N VAL A 203 11.41 9.01 -10.51
CA VAL A 203 12.34 9.62 -9.56
C VAL A 203 12.07 9.10 -8.14
N LEU A 204 13.06 8.40 -7.56
CA LEU A 204 13.02 7.95 -6.17
C LEU A 204 13.49 9.08 -5.26
N GLY A 205 12.59 9.64 -4.44
CA GLY A 205 12.89 10.70 -3.47
C GLY A 205 12.95 10.21 -2.03
N ALA A 206 13.35 11.12 -1.14
CA ALA A 206 13.41 10.89 0.29
C ALA A 206 12.89 12.11 1.07
N TRP A 207 11.98 11.89 2.02
CA TRP A 207 11.28 12.94 2.77
C TRP A 207 11.22 12.65 4.26
N ASP A 208 11.38 13.68 5.08
CA ASP A 208 11.16 13.58 6.51
C ASP A 208 9.69 13.88 6.83
N LEU A 209 8.97 12.86 7.28
CA LEU A 209 7.55 12.93 7.64
C LEU A 209 7.35 13.10 9.16
N SER A 210 8.43 13.11 9.95
CA SER A 210 8.35 13.09 11.41
C SER A 210 7.76 14.38 12.00
N SER A 211 7.99 15.53 11.36
CA SER A 211 7.47 16.83 11.79
C SER A 211 5.97 16.98 11.51
N THR A 212 5.48 16.36 10.44
CA THR A 212 4.09 16.46 9.96
C THR A 212 3.06 16.01 11.00
N VAL A 213 3.44 15.06 11.87
CA VAL A 213 2.58 14.53 12.93
C VAL A 213 2.77 15.29 14.24
N LYS A 214 3.99 15.73 14.54
CA LYS A 214 4.35 16.33 15.85
C LYS A 214 3.97 17.81 15.97
N GLN A 215 4.03 18.55 14.87
CA GLN A 215 3.74 19.96 14.84
C GLN A 215 2.56 20.13 13.90
N GLN A 216 1.53 20.86 14.32
CA GLN A 216 0.38 21.27 13.50
C GLN A 216 0.82 22.20 12.35
N GLN A 217 1.74 21.74 11.50
CA GLN A 217 2.33 22.52 10.43
C GLN A 217 1.36 22.58 9.27
N GLN A 218 0.97 23.80 8.90
CA GLN A 218 0.27 24.09 7.65
C GLN A 218 1.20 23.99 6.42
N GLN A 219 2.42 23.46 6.57
CA GLN A 219 3.42 23.38 5.51
C GLN A 219 3.71 21.93 5.08
N PRO A 220 4.03 21.68 3.80
CA PRO A 220 4.39 20.35 3.30
C PRO A 220 5.65 19.78 3.97
N PRO A 221 5.84 18.45 3.95
CA PRO A 221 7.03 17.81 4.49
C PRO A 221 8.32 18.34 3.85
N LEU A 222 9.38 18.44 4.66
CA LEU A 222 10.68 18.89 4.17
C LEU A 222 11.29 17.85 3.22
N VAL A 223 11.70 18.31 2.03
CA VAL A 223 12.43 17.49 1.07
C VAL A 223 13.86 17.33 1.57
N VAL A 224 14.24 16.11 1.96
CA VAL A 224 15.60 15.81 2.45
C VAL A 224 16.53 15.45 1.28
N HIS A 225 16.01 14.82 0.23
CA HIS A 225 16.73 14.57 -1.00
C HIS A 225 15.81 14.81 -2.21
N SER A 226 16.25 15.63 -3.17
CA SER A 226 15.47 16.08 -4.33
C SER A 226 15.18 15.00 -5.38
N GLY A 227 15.37 13.73 -5.04
CA GLY A 227 15.20 12.61 -5.95
C GLY A 227 16.50 12.10 -6.59
N CYS A 228 16.57 10.79 -6.81
CA CYS A 228 17.49 10.14 -7.74
C CYS A 228 16.68 9.65 -8.93
N ASP A 229 17.08 10.04 -10.12
CA ASP A 229 16.49 9.60 -11.38
C ASP A 229 17.00 8.19 -11.76
N GLY A 230 16.54 7.68 -12.90
CA GLY A 230 16.99 6.39 -13.43
C GLY A 230 16.09 5.20 -13.06
N PHE A 231 14.91 5.44 -12.50
CA PHE A 231 13.85 4.44 -12.33
C PHE A 231 12.66 4.67 -13.28
N THR A 232 12.83 5.55 -14.26
CA THR A 232 11.87 5.76 -15.35
C THR A 232 11.73 4.46 -16.14
N VAL A 233 10.49 4.02 -16.28
CA VAL A 233 10.15 2.90 -17.15
C VAL A 233 8.86 3.29 -17.87
N PRO A 234 8.70 2.96 -19.17
CA PRO A 234 7.50 3.34 -19.90
C PRO A 234 6.24 2.78 -19.22
N GLU A 235 5.37 3.67 -18.77
CA GLU A 235 3.99 3.38 -18.33
C GLU A 235 3.89 2.25 -17.27
N ALA A 236 4.58 2.43 -16.14
CA ALA A 236 4.37 1.56 -14.98
C ALA A 236 2.98 1.80 -14.38
N HIS A 237 2.23 0.72 -14.12
CA HIS A 237 0.91 0.81 -13.51
C HIS A 237 1.00 1.00 -11.99
N VAL A 238 1.97 0.33 -11.37
CA VAL A 238 2.19 0.40 -9.92
C VAL A 238 3.69 0.40 -9.64
N SER A 239 4.11 1.29 -8.75
CA SER A 239 5.49 1.41 -8.30
C SER A 239 5.55 1.28 -6.77
N HIS A 240 6.36 0.34 -6.28
CA HIS A 240 6.57 0.12 -4.84
C HIS A 240 8.05 0.25 -4.48
N VAL A 241 8.27 0.78 -3.28
CA VAL A 241 9.55 0.74 -2.58
C VAL A 241 9.41 -0.25 -1.43
N ILE A 242 10.32 -1.22 -1.34
CA ILE A 242 10.30 -2.27 -0.32
C ILE A 242 11.63 -2.22 0.43
N HIS A 243 11.57 -2.10 1.76
CA HIS A 243 12.75 -2.13 2.59
C HIS A 243 13.23 -3.57 2.84
N LEU A 244 14.46 -3.88 2.42
CA LEU A 244 15.09 -5.20 2.56
C LEU A 244 15.97 -5.32 3.83
N GLY A 245 16.16 -4.24 4.57
CA GLY A 245 17.09 -4.17 5.70
C GLY A 245 18.46 -3.61 5.32
N ALA A 246 19.17 -3.06 6.31
CA ALA A 246 20.53 -2.54 6.18
C ALA A 246 20.67 -1.45 5.10
N GLY A 247 19.67 -0.58 4.95
CA GLY A 247 19.66 0.48 3.95
C GLY A 247 19.46 0.01 2.51
N LYS A 248 19.13 -1.28 2.32
CA LYS A 248 18.85 -1.86 1.00
C LYS A 248 17.37 -1.80 0.70
N LEU A 249 17.06 -1.41 -0.52
CA LEU A 249 15.72 -1.25 -1.05
C LEU A 249 15.54 -2.13 -2.29
N CYS A 250 14.31 -2.62 -2.49
CA CYS A 250 13.87 -3.14 -3.76
C CYS A 250 12.82 -2.19 -4.34
N ILE A 251 13.07 -1.71 -5.55
CA ILE A 251 12.06 -1.03 -6.35
C ILE A 251 11.37 -2.07 -7.22
N ALA A 252 10.07 -2.21 -7.05
CA ALA A 252 9.22 -3.04 -7.88
C ALA A 252 8.30 -2.17 -8.73
N LYS A 253 8.44 -2.25 -10.05
CA LYS A 253 7.50 -1.64 -11.00
C LYS A 253 6.76 -2.71 -11.77
N LEU A 254 5.43 -2.66 -11.75
CA LEU A 254 4.55 -3.58 -12.48
C LEU A 254 4.05 -2.92 -13.77
N PHE A 255 4.11 -3.67 -14.86
CA PHE A 255 3.72 -3.24 -16.21
C PHE A 255 2.58 -4.09 -16.70
N MET A 256 1.61 -3.44 -17.34
CA MET A 256 0.59 -4.09 -18.16
C MET A 256 0.82 -3.63 -19.60
N VAL A 257 1.09 -4.57 -20.50
CA VAL A 257 1.22 -4.27 -21.93
C VAL A 257 -0.06 -4.67 -22.61
N ASP A 258 -0.87 -3.66 -22.96
CA ASP A 258 -1.98 -3.83 -23.89
C ASP A 258 -1.40 -4.27 -25.24
N ARG A 259 -1.82 -5.44 -25.73
CA ARG A 259 -1.56 -5.79 -27.13
C ARG A 259 -2.37 -4.84 -28.00
N ARG A 260 -1.74 -3.79 -28.54
CA ARG A 260 -2.26 -3.12 -29.73
C ARG A 260 -2.24 -4.12 -30.88
N GLU A 261 -3.31 -4.88 -31.05
CA GLU A 261 -3.58 -5.57 -32.30
C GLU A 261 -3.71 -4.49 -33.39
N THR A 262 -2.75 -4.47 -34.30
CA THR A 262 -2.85 -3.76 -35.57
C THR A 262 -4.16 -4.16 -36.23
N LEU A 263 -5.09 -3.22 -36.39
CA LEU A 263 -6.38 -3.40 -37.05
C LEU A 263 -6.21 -4.19 -38.36
N SER A 264 -6.62 -5.45 -38.35
CA SER A 264 -7.23 -6.06 -39.53
C SER A 264 -8.68 -6.36 -39.16
N LYS A 265 -9.60 -5.81 -39.97
CA LYS A 265 -11.05 -5.92 -39.80
C LYS A 265 -11.45 -7.40 -39.87
N SER A 266 -11.88 -7.97 -38.75
CA SER A 266 -13.05 -8.85 -38.70
C SER A 266 -13.46 -9.09 -37.25
N CYS A 267 -14.78 -9.19 -37.05
CA CYS A 267 -15.40 -9.37 -35.76
C CYS A 267 -15.09 -10.76 -35.19
N SER A 268 -14.27 -10.82 -34.14
CA SER A 268 -14.32 -11.85 -33.11
C SER A 268 -13.69 -11.30 -31.83
N VAL A 269 -14.39 -11.46 -30.70
CA VAL A 269 -13.88 -11.20 -29.36
C VAL A 269 -12.66 -12.09 -29.17
N SER A 270 -11.48 -11.50 -29.33
CA SER A 270 -10.21 -12.20 -29.21
C SER A 270 -9.71 -11.94 -27.79
N GLU A 271 -9.51 -13.00 -27.01
CA GLU A 271 -8.81 -12.99 -25.72
C GLU A 271 -7.36 -12.50 -25.93
N GLY A 272 -7.18 -11.19 -26.04
CA GLY A 272 -5.88 -10.56 -26.04
C GLY A 272 -5.30 -10.63 -24.64
N GLY A 273 -4.50 -11.65 -24.35
CA GLY A 273 -3.82 -11.77 -23.05
C GLY A 273 -2.82 -10.63 -22.85
N ASP A 274 -3.13 -9.75 -21.89
CA ASP A 274 -2.23 -8.70 -21.41
C ASP A 274 -0.91 -9.33 -20.96
N LYS A 275 0.21 -8.86 -21.51
CA LYS A 275 1.53 -9.32 -21.05
C LYS A 275 1.94 -8.48 -19.85
N ASN A 276 1.78 -9.05 -18.67
CA ASN A 276 2.25 -8.43 -17.46
C ASN A 276 3.73 -8.78 -17.23
N PHE A 277 4.53 -7.79 -16.84
CA PHE A 277 5.88 -8.05 -16.34
C PHE A 277 6.20 -7.13 -15.17
N THR A 278 7.13 -7.54 -14.32
CA THR A 278 7.63 -6.73 -13.21
C THR A 278 9.13 -6.47 -13.41
N MET A 279 9.53 -5.22 -13.20
CA MET A 279 10.94 -4.86 -13.06
C MET A 279 11.27 -4.76 -11.58
N LEU A 280 12.21 -5.60 -11.12
CA LEU A 280 12.77 -5.50 -9.78
C LEU A 280 14.17 -4.89 -9.88
N THR A 281 14.38 -3.76 -9.21
CA THR A 281 15.66 -3.07 -9.18
C THR A 281 16.17 -3.02 -7.76
N GLY A 282 17.37 -3.56 -7.53
CA GLY A 282 18.06 -3.41 -6.26
C GLY A 282 18.56 -1.97 -6.11
N VAL A 283 18.41 -1.41 -4.92
CA VAL A 283 18.91 -0.08 -4.57
C VAL A 283 19.57 -0.15 -3.20
N GLU A 284 20.66 0.58 -3.04
CA GLU A 284 21.33 0.74 -1.76
C GLU A 284 21.44 2.22 -1.44
N VAL A 285 21.08 2.58 -0.22
CA VAL A 285 21.16 3.96 0.25
C VAL A 285 22.31 4.05 1.23
N VAL A 286 23.21 5.01 0.99
CA VAL A 286 24.36 5.26 1.85
C VAL A 286 24.40 6.73 2.25
N ARG A 287 24.80 6.99 3.50
CA ARG A 287 25.05 8.35 3.99
C ARG A 287 26.53 8.68 3.79
N GLY A 288 26.80 9.76 3.06
CA GLY A 288 28.16 10.29 2.89
C GLY A 288 28.62 11.10 4.10
N CYS A 289 29.89 11.52 4.10
CA CYS A 289 30.50 12.30 5.19
C CYS A 289 29.81 13.65 5.47
N SER A 290 29.02 14.17 4.53
CA SER A 290 28.27 15.44 4.67
C SER A 290 26.80 15.24 5.05
N ASP A 291 26.44 14.06 5.57
CA ASP A 291 25.06 13.61 5.81
C ASP A 291 24.16 13.59 4.55
N LYS A 292 24.79 13.68 3.37
CA LYS A 292 24.10 13.61 2.09
C LYS A 292 23.77 12.14 1.79
N LEU A 293 22.51 11.89 1.46
CA LEU A 293 22.08 10.58 0.97
C LEU A 293 22.60 10.37 -0.45
N HIS A 294 23.17 9.19 -0.69
CA HIS A 294 23.53 8.69 -2.00
C HIS A 294 22.73 7.44 -2.28
N ILE A 295 22.06 7.42 -3.42
CA ILE A 295 21.24 6.29 -3.89
C ILE A 295 22.05 5.56 -4.96
N ILE A 296 22.42 4.32 -4.68
CA ILE A 296 23.18 3.46 -5.57
C ILE A 296 22.21 2.48 -6.22
N LYS A 297 22.04 2.61 -7.52
CA LYS A 297 21.26 1.67 -8.32
C LYS A 297 22.08 0.43 -8.62
N HIS A 298 21.56 -0.73 -8.25
CA HIS A 298 22.12 -2.05 -8.55
C HIS A 298 21.44 -2.66 -9.79
N LYS A 299 21.63 -3.97 -9.99
CA LYS A 299 21.03 -4.71 -11.10
C LYS A 299 19.49 -4.58 -11.10
N SER A 300 18.95 -4.38 -12.30
CA SER A 300 17.52 -4.51 -12.60
C SER A 300 17.27 -5.85 -13.28
N CYS A 301 16.25 -6.58 -12.83
CA CYS A 301 15.83 -7.85 -13.42
C CYS A 301 14.36 -7.74 -13.86
N ARG A 302 14.06 -8.22 -15.07
CA ARG A 302 12.70 -8.32 -15.58
C ARG A 302 12.12 -9.69 -15.28
N TYR A 303 10.89 -9.74 -14.81
CA TYR A 303 10.13 -10.96 -14.60
C TYR A 303 8.87 -10.92 -15.45
N SER A 304 8.71 -11.85 -16.38
CA SER A 304 7.47 -12.00 -17.13
C SER A 304 6.53 -12.95 -16.42
N PHE A 305 5.27 -12.56 -16.29
CA PHE A 305 4.20 -13.48 -15.89
C PHE A 305 3.74 -14.17 -17.18
N GLY A 306 4.15 -15.42 -17.38
CA GLY A 306 3.75 -16.22 -18.55
C GLY A 306 2.28 -16.65 -18.48
N GLU A 307 1.84 -17.51 -19.41
CA GLU A 307 0.46 -18.07 -19.47
C GLU A 307 0.01 -18.86 -18.21
N HIS A 308 0.89 -19.06 -17.23
CA HIS A 308 0.63 -19.79 -15.99
C HIS A 308 0.92 -18.96 -14.71
N ASP A 309 1.08 -17.64 -14.84
CA ASP A 309 1.41 -16.71 -13.74
C ASP A 309 2.68 -17.05 -12.93
N THR A 310 3.50 -17.99 -13.42
CA THR A 310 4.82 -18.26 -12.84
C THR A 310 5.82 -17.23 -13.35
N PRO A 311 6.42 -16.40 -12.48
CA PRO A 311 7.38 -15.39 -12.91
C PRO A 311 8.66 -16.07 -13.41
N VAL A 312 9.02 -15.80 -14.66
CA VAL A 312 10.29 -16.24 -15.25
C VAL A 312 11.18 -15.00 -15.39
N SER A 313 12.40 -15.08 -14.84
CA SER A 313 13.39 -14.03 -15.06
C SER A 313 13.76 -14.01 -16.54
N VAL A 314 13.54 -12.87 -17.19
CA VAL A 314 14.00 -12.59 -18.54
C VAL A 314 15.14 -11.60 -18.39
N LEU A 315 16.32 -11.98 -18.90
CA LEU A 315 17.52 -11.13 -18.82
C LEU A 315 17.30 -9.78 -19.51
#